data_AF-A0A6S7LF66-F1
#
_entry.id   AF-A0A6S7LF66-F1
#
_cell.length_a   1.000
_cell.length_b   1.000
_cell.length_c   1.000
_cell.angle_alpha   90.00
_cell.angle_beta   90.00
_cell.angle_gamma   90.00
#
_symmetry.space_group_name_H-M   'P 1'
#
loop_
_entity.id
_entity.type
_entity.pdbx_description
1 polymer ?
#
loop_
_entity_poly.entity_id
_entity_poly.type
_entity_poly.pdbx_seq_one_letter_code
_entity_poly.pdbx_strand_id
1 'polypeptide(L)'
;MNVKLSKRENTTAKSVNDMASQFPKVFQGLGCFKKPYHIQVDSKVTPVVSTLKSQPVALRDRLKQSVDEMEADGVIEKVDQFCCSGATVFSKLDANHGYWQVALDDESQLLTTFNTEFGRYCYKRMSFGIKSAQEVFQKRMSQSFGDLEGVETDVDDILVWGTTTEEHDQRLKYTLQRCEEINLTLNQRKCEFGTTEVVYIGHKLTAEGVKPIESLHLLARKSQNGQLRNLSPTCLLSPTRLKS
;
A
#
# COMPACT_ATOMS: atom_id res chain seq x y z
N MET A 1 -15.50 -21.04 -52.73
CA MET A 1 -14.53 -19.94 -52.74
C MET A 1 -14.40 -19.38 -51.32
N ASN A 2 -13.16 -19.32 -50.82
CA ASN A 2 -12.80 -18.99 -49.46
C ASN A 2 -13.09 -17.52 -49.07
N VAL A 3 -13.74 -17.37 -47.91
CA VAL A 3 -13.53 -16.43 -46.80
C VAL A 3 -12.86 -15.07 -47.10
N LYS A 4 -13.57 -13.99 -46.73
CA LYS A 4 -12.98 -12.88 -45.97
C LYS A 4 -13.92 -12.48 -44.83
N LEU A 5 -13.71 -13.12 -43.67
CA LEU A 5 -14.08 -12.60 -42.36
C LEU A 5 -13.33 -11.27 -42.19
N SER A 6 -14.06 -10.16 -42.12
CA SER A 6 -13.52 -8.88 -41.69
C SER A 6 -12.99 -9.04 -40.27
N LYS A 7 -11.68 -8.82 -40.11
CA LYS A 7 -10.98 -8.86 -38.83
C LYS A 7 -11.71 -7.93 -37.84
N ARG A 8 -12.33 -8.51 -36.81
CA ARG A 8 -12.55 -7.80 -35.55
C ARG A 8 -11.17 -7.60 -34.97
N GLU A 9 -10.70 -6.36 -34.95
CA GLU A 9 -9.51 -6.01 -34.20
C GLU A 9 -9.83 -6.22 -32.73
N ASN A 10 -9.16 -7.20 -32.13
CA ASN A 10 -9.20 -7.46 -30.70
C ASN A 10 -8.57 -6.25 -29.99
N THR A 11 -9.37 -5.51 -29.22
CA THR A 11 -8.91 -4.48 -28.29
C THR A 11 -8.26 -5.15 -27.08
N THR A 12 -7.15 -5.84 -27.30
CA THR A 12 -6.33 -6.45 -26.25
C THR A 12 -5.54 -5.39 -25.51
N ALA A 13 -5.83 -5.23 -24.23
CA ALA A 13 -4.99 -4.63 -23.18
C ALA A 13 -4.40 -3.25 -23.52
N LYS A 14 -5.00 -2.19 -22.95
CA LYS A 14 -4.30 -0.91 -22.76
C LYS A 14 -3.01 -1.18 -21.99
N SER A 15 -1.89 -1.20 -22.72
CA SER A 15 -0.58 -1.46 -22.16
C SER A 15 -0.27 -0.42 -21.08
N VAL A 16 0.34 -0.85 -19.99
CA VAL A 16 0.81 0.00 -18.86
C VAL A 16 1.55 1.26 -19.33
N ASN A 17 2.20 1.19 -20.49
CA ASN A 17 2.90 2.32 -21.10
C ASN A 17 1.98 3.42 -21.65
N ASP A 18 0.77 3.08 -22.09
CA ASP A 18 -0.19 4.05 -22.65
C ASP A 18 -0.78 4.93 -21.54
N MET A 19 -1.17 4.31 -20.42
CA MET A 19 -1.65 5.03 -19.23
C MET A 19 -0.56 5.89 -18.58
N ALA A 20 0.67 5.38 -18.51
CA ALA A 20 1.80 6.14 -17.99
C ALA A 20 2.18 7.34 -18.87
N SER A 21 1.99 7.23 -20.18
CA SER A 21 2.17 8.34 -21.12
C SER A 21 1.07 9.39 -20.98
N GLN A 22 -0.16 8.97 -20.65
CA GLN A 22 -1.29 9.87 -20.44
C GLN A 22 -1.21 10.65 -19.11
N PHE A 23 -0.66 10.04 -18.04
CA PHE A 23 -0.55 10.65 -16.71
C PHE A 23 0.90 10.68 -16.18
N PRO A 24 1.83 11.40 -16.83
CA PRO A 24 3.25 11.35 -16.48
C PRO A 24 3.53 11.86 -15.06
N LYS A 25 2.75 12.82 -14.54
CA LYS A 25 2.92 13.36 -13.19
C LYS A 25 2.61 12.35 -12.08
N VAL A 26 1.71 11.40 -12.34
CA VAL A 26 1.34 10.36 -11.36
C VAL A 26 2.47 9.34 -11.22
N PHE A 27 3.24 9.08 -12.28
CA PHE A 27 4.29 8.07 -12.27
C PHE A 27 5.71 8.64 -12.07
N GLN A 28 5.85 9.96 -11.88
CA GLN A 28 7.14 10.63 -11.71
C GLN A 28 7.25 11.39 -10.38
N GLY A 29 8.35 11.18 -9.67
CA GLY A 29 8.67 11.90 -8.43
C GLY A 29 8.09 11.29 -7.16
N LEU A 30 8.29 12.00 -6.04
CA LEU A 30 7.96 11.53 -4.70
C LEU A 30 6.54 11.88 -4.24
N GLY A 31 5.77 12.65 -5.02
CA GLY A 31 4.44 13.12 -4.60
C GLY A 31 4.47 14.02 -3.36
N CYS A 32 3.38 14.74 -3.14
CA CYS A 32 3.15 15.49 -1.91
C CYS A 32 1.68 15.89 -1.78
N PHE A 33 0.99 15.35 -0.78
CA PHE A 33 -0.35 15.81 -0.45
C PHE A 33 -0.34 17.31 -0.12
N LYS A 34 -1.39 18.01 -0.56
CA LYS A 34 -1.51 19.47 -0.42
C LYS A 34 -1.58 19.96 1.03
N LYS A 35 -2.12 19.15 1.95
CA LYS A 35 -2.29 19.53 3.36
C LYS A 35 -1.23 18.87 4.26
N PRO A 36 -0.48 19.62 5.06
CA PRO A 36 0.44 19.04 6.03
C PRO A 36 -0.32 18.30 7.14
N TYR A 37 0.35 17.38 7.81
CA TYR A 37 -0.16 16.64 8.96
C TYR A 37 0.50 17.13 10.25
N HIS A 38 -0.30 17.27 11.30
CA HIS A 38 0.14 17.62 12.65
C HIS A 38 0.01 16.43 13.59
N ILE A 39 1.10 16.06 14.26
CA ILE A 39 1.20 14.96 15.21
C ILE A 39 0.70 15.47 16.57
N GLN A 40 -0.46 15.00 17.00
CA GLN A 40 -0.94 15.26 18.35
C GLN A 40 -0.25 14.33 19.35
N VAL A 41 0.36 14.91 20.38
CA VAL A 41 1.01 14.18 21.48
C VAL A 41 0.26 14.47 22.77
N ASP A 42 -0.14 13.43 23.51
CA ASP A 42 -0.67 13.61 24.85
C ASP A 42 0.46 14.00 25.80
N SER A 43 0.34 15.19 26.39
CA SER A 43 1.31 15.75 27.37
C SER A 43 1.57 14.87 28.59
N LYS A 44 0.70 13.89 28.89
CA LYS A 44 0.83 13.00 30.05
C LYS A 44 1.63 11.73 29.78
N VAL A 45 2.01 11.46 28.52
CA VAL A 45 2.59 10.17 28.11
C VAL A 45 4.08 10.28 27.84
N THR A 46 4.89 9.44 28.49
CA THR A 46 6.31 9.27 28.17
C THR A 46 6.48 8.41 26.90
N PRO A 47 7.33 8.80 25.95
CA PRO A 47 7.50 8.08 24.70
C PRO A 47 8.12 6.69 24.94
N VAL A 48 7.42 5.64 24.51
CA VAL A 48 7.85 4.25 24.64
C VAL A 48 8.30 3.71 23.28
N VAL A 49 9.58 3.36 23.17
CA VAL A 49 10.14 2.64 22.02
C VAL A 49 9.72 1.17 22.11
N SER A 50 8.85 0.71 21.21
CA SER A 50 8.46 -0.70 21.13
C SER A 50 9.22 -1.39 20.01
N THR A 51 9.81 -2.53 20.31
CA THR A 51 10.39 -3.43 19.31
C THR A 51 9.28 -4.17 18.54
N LEU A 52 9.53 -4.48 17.27
CA LEU A 52 8.66 -5.34 16.47
C LEU A 52 8.62 -6.75 17.11
N LYS A 53 7.43 -7.24 17.44
CA LYS A 53 7.23 -8.59 17.98
C LYS A 53 6.84 -9.55 16.84
N SER A 54 7.74 -10.46 16.49
CA SER A 54 7.37 -11.65 15.71
C SER A 54 6.63 -12.61 16.62
N GLN A 55 5.49 -13.14 16.15
CA GLN A 55 4.76 -14.20 16.87
C GLN A 55 5.51 -15.53 16.74
N PRO A 56 5.86 -16.21 17.84
CA PRO A 56 6.34 -17.59 17.80
C PRO A 56 5.32 -18.50 17.13
N VAL A 57 5.77 -19.42 16.27
CA VAL A 57 4.90 -20.38 15.57
C VAL A 57 4.03 -21.17 16.54
N ALA A 58 4.54 -21.48 17.74
CA ALA A 58 3.82 -22.19 18.80
C ALA A 58 2.61 -21.44 19.38
N LEU A 59 2.47 -20.13 19.16
CA LEU A 59 1.32 -19.35 19.65
C LEU A 59 0.18 -19.22 18.63
N ARG A 60 0.38 -19.70 17.39
CA ARG A 60 -0.64 -19.60 16.34
C ARG A 60 -1.90 -20.39 16.66
N ASP A 61 -1.77 -21.60 17.19
CA ASP A 61 -2.91 -22.47 17.48
C ASP A 61 -3.74 -21.92 18.65
N ARG A 62 -3.08 -21.39 19.68
CA ARG A 62 -3.74 -20.71 20.81
C ARG A 62 -4.45 -19.43 20.37
N LEU A 63 -3.82 -18.64 19.50
CA LEU A 63 -4.42 -17.42 18.95
C LEU A 63 -5.66 -17.77 18.12
N LYS A 64 -5.58 -18.81 17.29
CA LYS A 64 -6.71 -19.30 16.49
C LYS A 64 -7.87 -19.72 17.40
N GLN A 65 -7.59 -20.49 18.44
CA GLN A 65 -8.63 -20.92 19.39
C GLN A 65 -9.33 -19.73 20.04
N SER A 66 -8.59 -18.71 20.51
CA SER A 66 -9.22 -17.52 21.08
C SER A 66 -10.04 -16.71 20.07
N VAL A 67 -9.64 -16.66 18.79
CA VAL A 67 -10.44 -16.03 17.74
C VAL A 67 -11.73 -16.82 17.51
N ASP A 68 -11.65 -18.14 17.41
CA ASP A 68 -12.83 -19.01 17.24
C ASP A 68 -13.81 -18.88 18.43
N GLU A 69 -13.30 -18.75 19.66
CA GLU A 69 -14.10 -18.49 20.88
C GLU A 69 -14.80 -17.12 20.82
N MET A 70 -14.07 -16.06 20.43
CA MET A 70 -14.65 -14.72 20.27
C MET A 70 -15.69 -14.64 19.14
N GLU A 71 -15.54 -15.42 18.07
CA GLU A 71 -16.56 -15.57 17.02
C GLU A 71 -17.81 -16.26 17.56
N ALA A 72 -17.64 -17.32 18.35
CA ALA A 72 -18.75 -18.06 18.96
C ALA A 72 -19.54 -17.21 19.99
N ASP A 73 -18.84 -16.35 20.73
CA ASP A 73 -19.43 -15.40 21.68
C ASP A 73 -20.08 -14.19 20.98
N GLY A 74 -19.96 -14.07 19.65
CA GLY A 74 -20.48 -12.94 18.88
C GLY A 74 -19.76 -11.61 19.16
N VAL A 75 -18.54 -11.68 19.72
CA VAL A 75 -17.70 -10.50 20.00
C VAL A 75 -17.05 -9.99 18.72
N ILE A 76 -16.69 -10.90 17.82
CA ILE A 76 -16.15 -10.59 16.49
C ILE A 76 -16.93 -11.34 15.42
N GLU A 77 -17.06 -10.75 14.24
CA GLU A 77 -17.62 -11.40 13.05
C GLU A 77 -16.57 -11.35 11.95
N LYS A 78 -16.39 -12.47 11.24
CA LYS A 78 -15.48 -12.54 10.12
C LYS A 78 -16.05 -11.77 8.94
N VAL A 79 -15.43 -10.64 8.59
CA VAL A 79 -15.75 -9.89 7.38
C VAL A 79 -15.01 -10.54 6.19
N ASP A 80 -15.61 -11.55 5.58
CA ASP A 80 -15.12 -12.14 4.31
C ASP A 80 -15.66 -11.41 3.06
N GLN A 81 -16.48 -10.38 3.26
CA GLN A 81 -17.22 -9.74 2.18
C GLN A 81 -16.39 -8.64 1.52
N PHE A 82 -15.62 -9.03 0.51
CA PHE A 82 -15.19 -8.07 -0.51
C PHE A 82 -16.43 -7.62 -1.30
N CYS A 83 -16.63 -6.31 -1.42
CA CYS A 83 -17.74 -5.69 -2.16
C CYS A 83 -17.74 -6.00 -3.68
N CYS A 84 -16.71 -6.69 -4.18
CA CYS A 84 -16.42 -6.94 -5.59
C CYS A 84 -17.28 -8.06 -6.21
N SER A 85 -18.52 -8.26 -5.77
CA SER A 85 -19.39 -9.33 -6.30
C SER A 85 -19.72 -9.07 -7.77
N GLY A 86 -19.31 -9.97 -8.67
CA GLY A 86 -19.52 -9.83 -10.12
C GLY A 86 -18.45 -9.03 -10.87
N ALA A 87 -17.36 -8.64 -10.21
CA ALA A 87 -16.22 -7.98 -10.87
C ALA A 87 -15.48 -8.96 -11.80
N THR A 88 -15.21 -8.55 -13.04
CA THR A 88 -14.54 -9.38 -14.05
C THR A 88 -13.14 -8.87 -14.42
N VAL A 89 -12.92 -7.57 -14.26
CA VAL A 89 -11.66 -6.89 -14.60
C VAL A 89 -11.18 -6.08 -13.40
N PHE A 90 -9.89 -6.19 -13.10
CA PHE A 90 -9.23 -5.61 -11.94
C PHE A 90 -7.98 -4.83 -12.36
N SER A 91 -7.68 -3.75 -11.64
CA SER A 91 -6.38 -3.09 -11.64
C SER A 91 -5.95 -2.84 -10.20
N LYS A 92 -4.68 -3.13 -9.91
CA LYS A 92 -4.04 -2.82 -8.64
C LYS A 92 -3.00 -1.74 -8.84
N LEU A 93 -3.12 -0.65 -8.10
CA LEU A 93 -2.19 0.47 -8.11
C LEU A 93 -1.43 0.51 -6.78
N ASP A 94 -0.11 0.60 -6.83
CA ASP A 94 0.77 0.71 -5.66
C ASP A 94 1.23 2.16 -5.49
N ALA A 95 0.92 2.78 -4.36
CA ALA A 95 1.37 4.13 -4.03
C ALA A 95 2.88 4.16 -3.73
N ASN A 96 3.59 5.09 -4.37
CA ASN A 96 5.05 5.16 -4.27
C ASN A 96 5.49 5.80 -2.94
N HIS A 97 6.20 5.07 -2.08
CA HIS A 97 6.72 5.62 -0.81
C HIS A 97 5.67 6.43 0.01
N GLY A 98 4.49 5.86 0.23
CA GLY A 98 3.28 6.54 0.74
C GLY A 98 3.53 7.56 1.85
N TYR A 99 4.21 7.19 2.94
CA TYR A 99 4.43 8.10 4.07
C TYR A 99 5.23 9.36 3.71
N TRP A 100 6.18 9.27 2.78
CA TRP A 100 6.96 10.43 2.35
C TRP A 100 6.15 11.42 1.51
N GLN A 101 4.93 11.07 1.10
CA GLN A 101 4.02 11.97 0.41
C GLN A 101 3.26 12.88 1.41
N VAL A 102 3.29 12.57 2.72
CA VAL A 102 2.64 13.36 3.77
C VAL A 102 3.66 14.35 4.36
N ALA A 103 3.51 15.64 4.07
CA ALA A 103 4.31 16.69 4.70
C ALA A 103 3.94 16.84 6.19
N LEU A 104 4.94 17.09 7.05
CA LEU A 104 4.74 17.41 8.47
C LEU A 104 4.79 18.94 8.66
N ASP A 105 3.97 19.46 9.56
CA ASP A 105 4.08 20.86 10.00
C ASP A 105 5.29 21.07 10.92
N ASP A 106 5.74 22.31 11.07
CA ASP A 106 7.01 22.64 11.72
C ASP A 106 7.10 22.16 13.16
N GLU A 107 6.00 22.18 13.92
CA GLU A 107 5.97 21.65 15.29
C GLU A 107 6.19 20.13 15.32
N SER A 108 5.53 19.40 14.41
CA SER A 108 5.70 17.95 14.29
C SER A 108 7.08 17.55 13.77
N GLN A 109 7.68 18.37 12.90
CA GLN A 109 9.05 18.12 12.43
C GLN A 109 10.02 18.05 13.61
N LEU A 110 9.90 18.97 14.57
CA LEU A 110 10.74 19.00 15.77
C LEU A 110 10.62 17.72 16.62
N LEU A 111 9.44 17.11 16.68
CA LEU A 111 9.22 15.84 17.39
C LEU A 111 9.94 14.65 16.72
N THR A 112 10.26 14.77 15.43
CA THR A 112 10.96 13.74 14.66
C THR A 112 12.47 14.00 14.54
N THR A 113 13.02 14.80 15.45
CA THR A 113 14.43 15.17 15.44
C THR A 113 15.32 13.99 15.89
N PHE A 114 16.39 13.74 15.15
CA PHE A 114 17.43 12.76 15.47
C PHE A 114 18.82 13.38 15.34
N ASN A 115 19.77 12.82 16.10
CA ASN A 115 21.16 13.24 16.07
C ASN A 115 21.99 12.25 15.26
N THR A 116 22.91 12.77 14.47
CA THR A 116 23.99 12.01 13.82
C THR A 116 25.32 12.65 14.17
N GLU A 117 26.42 11.95 13.84
CA GLU A 117 27.78 12.50 13.97
C GLU A 117 28.01 13.76 13.10
N PHE A 118 27.15 14.00 12.10
CA PHE A 118 27.22 15.13 11.18
C PHE A 118 26.28 16.28 11.55
N GLY A 119 25.48 16.14 12.62
CA GLY A 119 24.59 17.19 13.10
C GLY A 119 23.20 16.68 13.53
N ARG A 120 22.30 17.63 13.77
CA ARG A 120 20.92 17.36 14.19
C ARG A 120 19.98 17.58 13.02
N TYR A 121 19.18 16.57 12.70
CA TYR A 121 18.26 16.55 11.57
C TYR A 121 16.84 16.26 12.03
N CYS A 122 15.84 16.77 11.33
CA CYS A 122 14.43 16.45 11.54
C CYS A 122 13.78 16.01 10.23
N TYR A 123 12.72 15.22 10.30
CA TYR A 123 11.99 14.81 9.10
C TYR A 123 10.97 15.88 8.70
N LYS A 124 11.02 16.33 7.45
CA LYS A 124 10.02 17.26 6.86
C LYS A 124 8.73 16.58 6.39
N ARG A 125 8.79 15.25 6.27
CA ARG A 125 7.72 14.37 5.77
C ARG A 125 7.58 13.20 6.72
N MET A 126 6.42 12.57 6.76
CA MET A 126 6.14 11.50 7.69
C MET A 126 7.14 10.35 7.54
N SER A 127 7.90 10.07 8.60
CA SER A 127 8.93 9.03 8.59
C SER A 127 8.33 7.67 8.95
N PHE A 128 8.99 6.61 8.49
CA PHE A 128 8.72 5.27 8.98
C PHE A 128 9.02 5.19 10.49
N GLY A 129 8.29 4.34 11.20
CA GLY A 129 8.45 4.12 12.65
C GLY A 129 7.51 4.94 13.54
N ILE A 130 6.78 5.92 13.00
CA ILE A 130 5.69 6.59 13.71
C ILE A 130 4.48 5.65 13.72
N LYS A 131 3.98 5.28 14.91
CA LYS A 131 2.87 4.32 15.06
C LYS A 131 1.60 4.75 14.33
N SER A 132 1.26 6.03 14.39
CA SER A 132 0.07 6.60 13.76
C SER A 132 0.21 6.85 12.26
N ALA A 133 1.41 6.67 11.66
CA ALA A 133 1.63 7.02 10.26
C ALA A 133 0.72 6.24 9.31
N GLN A 134 0.49 4.95 9.59
CA GLN A 134 -0.35 4.08 8.77
C GLN A 134 -1.82 4.51 8.80
N GLU A 135 -2.36 4.76 10.00
CA GLU A 135 -3.74 5.23 10.20
C GLU A 135 -3.99 6.58 9.51
N VAL A 136 -3.02 7.49 9.62
CA VAL A 136 -3.10 8.82 8.98
C VAL A 136 -3.12 8.69 7.46
N PHE A 137 -2.27 7.82 6.91
CA PHE A 137 -2.21 7.60 5.47
C PHE A 137 -3.50 6.94 4.96
N GLN A 138 -3.96 5.88 5.63
CA GLN A 138 -5.21 5.20 5.30
C GLN A 138 -6.41 6.15 5.36
N LYS A 139 -6.50 7.00 6.39
CA LYS A 139 -7.56 8.02 6.49
C LYS A 139 -7.52 9.00 5.33
N ARG A 140 -6.34 9.43 4.89
CA ARG A 140 -6.19 10.33 3.72
C ARG A 140 -6.60 9.64 2.42
N MET A 141 -6.24 8.37 2.23
CA MET A 141 -6.63 7.58 1.06
C MET A 141 -8.14 7.40 1.02
N SER A 142 -8.75 6.97 2.13
CA SER A 142 -10.21 6.83 2.26
C SER A 142 -10.95 8.15 2.00
N GLN A 143 -10.43 9.29 2.50
CA GLN A 143 -11.00 10.62 2.20
C GLN A 143 -10.84 11.05 0.73
N SER A 144 -9.82 10.53 0.04
CA SER A 144 -9.50 10.93 -1.34
C SER A 144 -10.17 10.05 -2.39
N PHE A 145 -10.52 8.81 -2.06
CA PHE A 145 -11.07 7.82 -3.00
C PHE A 145 -12.43 7.25 -2.56
N GLY A 146 -12.88 7.50 -1.33
CA GLY A 146 -14.12 6.93 -0.79
C GLY A 146 -15.41 7.43 -1.46
N ASP A 147 -15.33 8.44 -2.33
CA ASP A 147 -16.42 8.91 -3.20
C ASP A 147 -16.49 8.16 -4.54
N LEU A 148 -15.48 7.35 -4.88
CA LEU A 148 -15.41 6.63 -6.15
C LEU A 148 -15.98 5.22 -6.00
N GLU A 149 -17.01 4.91 -6.78
CA GLU A 149 -17.57 3.56 -6.85
C GLU A 149 -16.64 2.61 -7.60
N GLY A 150 -16.50 1.38 -7.10
CA GLY A 150 -15.63 0.36 -7.70
C GLY A 150 -14.14 0.61 -7.46
N VAL A 151 -13.81 1.43 -6.46
CA VAL A 151 -12.44 1.70 -6.00
C VAL A 151 -12.36 1.38 -4.52
N GLU A 152 -11.46 0.49 -4.16
CA GLU A 152 -11.16 0.11 -2.79
C GLU A 152 -9.72 0.50 -2.46
N THR A 153 -9.48 1.00 -1.25
CA THR A 153 -8.13 1.41 -0.82
C THR A 153 -7.73 0.68 0.44
N ASP A 154 -6.55 0.07 0.43
CA ASP A 154 -5.93 -0.54 1.60
C ASP A 154 -4.51 0.00 1.78
N VAL A 155 -4.35 0.92 2.73
CA VAL A 155 -3.09 1.59 3.05
C VAL A 155 -2.40 2.15 1.79
N ASP A 156 -1.46 1.41 1.22
CA ASP A 156 -0.66 1.79 0.05
C ASP A 156 -1.20 1.22 -1.28
N ASP A 157 -2.10 0.23 -1.24
CA ASP A 157 -2.68 -0.42 -2.41
C ASP A 157 -4.07 0.18 -2.74
N ILE A 158 -4.31 0.48 -4.01
CA ILE A 158 -5.60 0.89 -4.55
C ILE A 158 -6.07 -0.20 -5.51
N LEU A 159 -7.24 -0.78 -5.25
CA LEU A 159 -7.90 -1.73 -6.14
C LEU A 159 -9.00 -1.01 -6.91
N VAL A 160 -8.95 -1.09 -8.23
CA VAL A 160 -10.03 -0.64 -9.12
C VAL A 160 -10.63 -1.87 -9.78
N TRP A 161 -11.96 -1.98 -9.78
CA TRP A 161 -12.65 -3.13 -10.36
C TRP A 161 -13.88 -2.72 -11.16
N GLY A 162 -14.26 -3.56 -12.13
CA GLY A 162 -15.43 -3.36 -12.97
C GLY A 162 -16.05 -4.68 -13.43
N THR A 163 -17.34 -4.63 -13.77
CA THR A 163 -18.07 -5.77 -14.35
C THR A 163 -17.80 -5.91 -15.85
N THR A 164 -17.48 -4.80 -16.50
CA THR A 164 -17.07 -4.70 -17.91
C THR A 164 -15.75 -3.97 -18.04
N THR A 165 -15.02 -4.22 -19.12
CA THR A 165 -13.76 -3.54 -19.41
C THR A 165 -13.96 -2.03 -19.57
N GLU A 166 -15.07 -1.61 -20.18
CA GLU A 166 -15.39 -0.20 -20.41
C GLU A 166 -15.64 0.55 -19.09
N GLU A 167 -16.43 -0.04 -18.19
CA GLU A 167 -16.69 0.50 -16.85
C GLU A 167 -15.39 0.59 -16.03
N HIS A 168 -14.60 -0.49 -16.04
CA HIS A 168 -13.30 -0.54 -15.38
C HIS A 168 -12.38 0.57 -15.89
N ASP A 169 -12.28 0.75 -17.21
CA ASP A 169 -11.39 1.76 -17.81
C ASP A 169 -11.82 3.19 -17.47
N GLN A 170 -13.13 3.45 -17.37
CA GLN A 170 -13.64 4.73 -16.91
C GLN A 170 -13.28 4.99 -15.44
N ARG A 171 -13.49 4.00 -14.56
CA ARG A 171 -13.12 4.08 -13.14
C ARG A 171 -11.62 4.27 -12.94
N LEU A 172 -10.81 3.53 -13.70
CA LEU A 172 -9.36 3.64 -13.67
C LEU A 172 -8.91 5.05 -14.08
N LYS A 173 -9.52 5.62 -15.12
CA LYS A 173 -9.23 6.99 -15.55
C LYS A 173 -9.57 8.02 -14.47
N TYR A 174 -10.73 7.91 -13.83
CA TYR A 174 -11.11 8.80 -12.72
C TYR A 174 -10.17 8.66 -11.52
N THR A 175 -9.76 7.43 -11.21
CA THR A 175 -8.80 7.14 -10.14
C THR A 175 -7.45 7.80 -10.43
N LEU A 176 -6.91 7.64 -11.64
CA LEU A 176 -5.64 8.26 -12.05
C LEU A 176 -5.72 9.80 -12.07
N GLN A 177 -6.84 10.36 -12.51
CA GLN A 177 -7.08 11.80 -12.47
C GLN A 177 -7.09 12.31 -11.02
N ARG A 178 -7.76 11.59 -10.10
CA ARG A 178 -7.76 11.93 -8.68
C ARG A 178 -6.35 11.85 -8.08
N CYS A 179 -5.55 10.85 -8.45
CA CYS A 179 -4.14 10.77 -8.06
C CYS A 179 -3.36 12.01 -8.48
N GLU A 180 -3.57 12.52 -9.70
CA GLU A 180 -2.95 13.76 -10.18
C GLU A 180 -3.42 14.98 -9.35
N GLU A 181 -4.73 15.10 -9.08
CA GLU A 181 -5.31 16.21 -8.32
C GLU A 181 -4.76 16.31 -6.89
N ILE A 182 -4.48 15.17 -6.25
CA ILE A 182 -3.95 15.10 -4.89
C ILE A 182 -2.41 15.02 -4.85
N ASN A 183 -1.75 15.01 -6.01
CA ASN A 183 -0.32 14.78 -6.20
C ASN A 183 0.17 13.46 -5.55
N LEU A 184 -0.65 12.41 -5.60
CA LEU A 184 -0.25 11.07 -5.22
C LEU A 184 0.54 10.43 -6.35
N THR A 185 1.75 9.96 -6.07
CA THR A 185 2.54 9.23 -7.05
C THR A 185 2.42 7.71 -6.89
N LEU A 186 2.40 6.99 -8.01
CA LEU A 186 2.24 5.54 -8.09
C LEU A 186 3.51 4.88 -8.63
N ASN A 187 3.78 3.65 -8.19
CA ASN A 187 4.90 2.85 -8.65
C ASN A 187 4.51 2.02 -9.87
N GLN A 188 4.84 2.53 -11.05
CA GLN A 188 4.50 1.88 -12.32
C GLN A 188 4.93 0.40 -12.41
N ARG A 189 6.06 0.03 -11.79
CA ARG A 189 6.58 -1.35 -11.84
C ARG A 189 5.79 -2.35 -11.01
N LYS A 190 5.10 -1.87 -9.99
CA LYS A 190 4.29 -2.69 -9.07
C LYS A 190 2.80 -2.63 -9.37
N CYS A 191 2.37 -1.70 -10.24
CA CYS A 191 0.99 -1.60 -10.65
C CYS A 191 0.65 -2.70 -11.67
N GLU A 192 -0.51 -3.30 -11.51
CA GLU A 192 -1.11 -4.28 -12.42
C GLU A 192 -2.39 -3.67 -13.00
N PHE A 193 -2.58 -3.75 -14.32
CA PHE A 193 -3.70 -3.05 -14.99
C PHE A 193 -4.53 -4.03 -15.83
N GLY A 194 -5.85 -3.95 -15.69
CA GLY A 194 -6.82 -4.63 -16.55
C GLY A 194 -6.68 -6.16 -16.56
N THR A 195 -6.35 -6.77 -15.41
CA THR A 195 -6.20 -8.21 -15.27
C THR A 195 -7.52 -8.87 -14.89
N THR A 196 -7.71 -10.13 -15.26
CA THR A 196 -8.88 -10.93 -14.86
C THR A 196 -8.75 -11.53 -13.46
N GLU A 197 -7.53 -11.52 -12.92
CA GLU A 197 -7.21 -11.96 -11.57
C GLU A 197 -6.14 -11.06 -10.96
N VAL A 198 -6.26 -10.78 -9.66
CA VAL A 198 -5.30 -9.95 -8.94
C VAL A 198 -5.15 -10.39 -7.50
N VAL A 199 -3.96 -10.18 -6.92
CA VAL A 199 -3.71 -10.43 -5.50
C VAL A 199 -3.88 -9.15 -4.69
N TYR A 200 -4.86 -9.13 -3.81
CA TYR A 200 -5.21 -7.98 -2.97
C TYR A 200 -5.44 -8.44 -1.53
N ILE A 201 -4.78 -7.80 -0.56
CA ILE A 201 -4.85 -8.11 0.89
C ILE A 201 -4.63 -9.61 1.20
N GLY A 202 -3.75 -10.28 0.44
CA GLY A 202 -3.47 -11.71 0.64
C GLY A 202 -4.54 -12.67 0.11
N HIS A 203 -5.54 -12.17 -0.61
CA HIS A 203 -6.53 -12.95 -1.34
C HIS A 203 -6.34 -12.82 -2.85
N LYS A 204 -6.66 -13.88 -3.58
CA LYS A 204 -6.72 -13.86 -5.04
C LYS A 204 -8.16 -13.54 -5.45
N LEU A 205 -8.35 -12.37 -6.04
CA LEU A 205 -9.62 -11.94 -6.59
C LEU A 205 -9.73 -12.45 -8.02
N THR A 206 -10.84 -13.14 -8.33
CA THR A 206 -11.19 -13.59 -9.68
C THR A 206 -12.66 -13.32 -9.97
N ALA A 207 -13.09 -13.47 -11.22
CA ALA A 207 -14.50 -13.36 -11.60
C ALA A 207 -15.43 -14.36 -10.90
N GLU A 208 -14.87 -15.48 -10.41
CA GLU A 208 -15.60 -16.52 -9.66
C GLU A 208 -15.71 -16.20 -8.16
N GLY A 209 -15.06 -15.12 -7.70
CA GLY A 209 -15.05 -14.69 -6.31
C GLY A 209 -13.66 -14.66 -5.70
N VAL A 210 -13.61 -14.70 -4.37
CA VAL A 210 -12.38 -14.54 -3.59
C VAL A 210 -11.82 -15.93 -3.25
N LYS A 211 -10.58 -16.20 -3.70
CA LYS A 211 -9.87 -17.44 -3.38
C LYS A 211 -8.72 -17.17 -2.41
N PRO A 212 -8.50 -18.01 -1.39
CA PRO A 212 -7.30 -17.93 -0.56
C PRO A 212 -6.06 -18.27 -1.40
N ILE A 213 -4.95 -17.59 -1.12
CA ILE A 213 -3.68 -17.88 -1.79
C ILE A 213 -3.03 -19.07 -1.09
N GLU A 214 -2.78 -20.16 -1.82
CA GLU A 214 -2.16 -21.39 -1.28
C GLU A 214 -0.74 -21.18 -0.74
N SER A 215 -0.11 -20.03 -1.00
CA SER A 215 1.28 -19.75 -0.60
C SER A 215 1.54 -18.28 -0.25
N LEU A 216 0.94 -17.80 0.85
CA LEU A 216 1.30 -16.51 1.48
C LEU A 216 2.83 -16.36 1.72
N HIS A 217 3.53 -17.49 1.92
CA HIS A 217 4.98 -17.55 2.11
C HIS A 217 5.83 -17.16 0.87
N LEU A 218 5.33 -17.30 -0.36
CA LEU A 218 6.13 -17.04 -1.57
C LEU A 218 6.15 -15.57 -2.00
N LEU A 219 5.06 -14.83 -1.74
CA LEU A 219 4.93 -13.41 -2.11
C LEU A 219 5.78 -12.51 -1.22
N ALA A 220 5.87 -12.82 0.08
CA ALA A 220 6.71 -12.08 1.03
C ALA A 220 8.20 -12.07 0.63
N ARG A 221 8.69 -13.12 -0.05
CA ARG A 221 10.08 -13.19 -0.54
C ARG A 221 10.34 -12.32 -1.78
N LYS A 222 9.33 -12.06 -2.61
CA LYS A 222 9.50 -11.21 -3.81
C LYS A 222 9.57 -9.73 -3.46
N SER A 223 8.87 -9.28 -2.42
CA SER A 223 8.92 -7.88 -1.95
C SER A 223 10.26 -7.54 -1.26
N GLN A 224 10.82 -8.44 -0.45
CA GLN A 224 12.11 -8.21 0.24
C GLN A 224 13.33 -8.29 -0.69
N ASN A 225 13.28 -9.06 -1.78
CA ASN A 225 14.38 -9.14 -2.74
C ASN A 225 14.51 -7.92 -3.67
N GLY A 226 13.54 -6.99 -3.64
CA GLY A 226 13.59 -5.72 -4.38
C GLY A 226 14.31 -4.58 -3.64
N GLN A 227 14.69 -4.76 -2.37
CA GLN A 227 15.27 -3.68 -1.54
C GLN A 227 16.62 -4.02 -0.90
N LEU A 228 17.22 -5.16 -1.22
CA LEU A 228 18.56 -5.54 -0.74
C LEU A 228 19.53 -5.71 -1.91
N ARG A 229 19.87 -4.60 -2.57
CA ARG A 229 21.17 -4.44 -3.23
C ARG A 229 21.69 -3.04 -2.91
N ASN A 230 22.81 -3.01 -2.17
CA ASN A 230 23.62 -1.86 -1.77
C ASN A 230 23.32 -1.26 -0.38
N LEU A 231 23.52 -2.07 0.65
CA LEU A 231 24.11 -1.56 1.89
C LEU A 231 25.44 -2.30 2.09
N SER A 232 26.55 -1.56 2.03
CA SER A 232 27.89 -2.07 2.27
C SER A 232 28.04 -2.54 3.72
N PRO A 233 28.65 -3.70 3.99
CA PRO A 233 28.85 -4.18 5.36
C PRO A 233 30.15 -3.60 5.92
N THR A 234 30.08 -2.51 6.68
CA THR A 234 31.21 -2.17 7.58
C THR A 234 30.73 -1.34 8.77
N CYS A 235 30.33 -2.04 9.83
CA CYS A 235 30.42 -1.55 11.21
C CYS A 235 30.42 -2.77 12.13
N LEU A 236 31.52 -3.52 12.09
CA LEU A 236 31.88 -4.42 13.19
C LEU A 236 32.39 -3.55 14.33
N LEU A 237 31.61 -3.54 15.41
CA LEU A 237 32.02 -3.06 16.72
C LEU A 237 33.35 -3.72 17.12
N SER A 238 34.39 -2.91 17.34
CA SER A 238 35.56 -3.32 18.11
C SER A 238 35.39 -2.88 19.57
N PRO A 239 35.62 -3.76 20.57
CA PRO A 239 35.58 -3.38 21.97
C PRO A 239 36.92 -2.74 22.39
N THR A 240 36.97 -1.42 22.50
CA THR A 240 38.13 -0.73 23.08
C THR A 240 38.05 -0.71 24.61
N ARG A 241 38.66 -1.76 25.18
CA ARG A 241 39.47 -1.80 26.41
C ARG A 241 39.50 -0.51 27.27
N LEU A 242 38.95 -0.62 28.48
CA LEU A 242 39.20 0.26 29.63
C LEU A 242 40.72 0.40 29.91
N LYS A 243 41.15 1.64 30.11
CA LYS A 243 42.34 2.00 30.90
C LYS A 243 42.01 3.21 31.77
N SER A 244 41.82 2.94 33.05
CA SER A 244 42.36 3.69 34.19
C SER A 244 42.56 2.70 35.32
#